data_AF-A0A4Y2RR92-F1
#
_entry.id   AF-A0A4Y2RR92-F1
#
_cell.length_a   1.000
_cell.length_b   1.000
_cell.length_c   1.000
_cell.angle_alpha   90.00
_cell.angle_beta   90.00
_cell.angle_gamma   90.00
#
_symmetry.space_group_name_H-M   'P 1'
#
loop_
_entity.id
_entity.type
_entity.pdbx_description
1 polymer ?
#
loop_
_entity_poly.entity_id
_entity_poly.type
_entity_poly.pdbx_seq_one_letter_code
_entity_poly.pdbx_strand_id
1 'polypeptide(L)'
;IKHQIRVHFGFGLSCPILGDHKYSHLDKLAPQKLQSDLLQRLHVRQSKVRHIPMHIYARSIFIPQYKDGRNLFVMAPMPIHMSKNLQRLKFKK
;
A
#
# COMPACT_ATOMS: atom_id res chain seq x y z
N ILE A 1 18.43 0.27 -3.67
CA ILE A 1 17.78 -0.97 -3.15
C ILE A 1 16.36 -1.05 -3.74
N LYS A 2 16.01 -2.15 -4.43
CA LYS A 2 14.66 -2.32 -5.01
C LYS A 2 13.65 -2.69 -3.93
N HIS A 3 12.41 -2.20 -4.03
CA HIS A 3 11.28 -2.53 -3.13
C HIS A 3 11.51 -2.29 -1.62
N GLN A 4 12.41 -1.37 -1.24
CA GLN A 4 12.82 -1.15 0.16
C GLN A 4 11.65 -1.02 1.14
N ILE A 5 10.69 -0.12 0.87
CA ILE A 5 9.52 0.11 1.74
C ILE A 5 8.73 -1.20 1.94
N ARG A 6 8.48 -1.95 0.86
CA ARG A 6 7.71 -3.18 0.88
C ARG A 6 8.38 -4.27 1.72
N VAL A 7 9.69 -4.45 1.55
CA VAL A 7 10.49 -5.43 2.29
C VAL A 7 10.58 -5.05 3.77
N HIS A 8 10.81 -3.78 4.11
CA HIS A 8 10.86 -3.33 5.50
C HIS A 8 9.52 -3.55 6.20
N PHE A 9 8.39 -3.25 5.55
CA PHE A 9 7.06 -3.51 6.11
C PHE A 9 6.77 -5.02 6.24
N GLY A 10 7.02 -5.79 5.18
CA GLY A 10 6.71 -7.22 5.14
C GLY A 10 7.57 -8.05 6.11
N PHE A 11 8.88 -7.89 6.06
CA PHE A 11 9.82 -8.75 6.80
C PHE A 11 10.44 -8.06 8.02
N GLY A 12 10.63 -6.75 7.98
CA GLY A 12 11.18 -6.00 9.11
C GLY A 12 10.17 -5.76 10.23
N LEU A 13 8.96 -5.34 9.86
CA LEU A 13 7.90 -4.98 10.82
C LEU A 13 6.83 -6.07 11.00
N SER A 14 6.88 -7.16 10.22
CA SER A 14 5.80 -8.16 10.14
C SER A 14 4.41 -7.56 9.85
N CYS A 15 4.39 -6.43 9.13
CA CYS A 15 3.20 -5.66 8.78
C CYS A 15 3.14 -5.44 7.26
N PRO A 16 2.95 -6.49 6.44
CA PRO A 16 2.98 -6.36 4.99
C PRO A 16 1.88 -5.43 4.47
N ILE A 17 2.22 -4.62 3.46
CA ILE A 17 1.30 -3.68 2.83
C ILE A 17 0.11 -4.43 2.22
N LEU A 18 -1.10 -3.90 2.38
CA LEU A 18 -2.32 -4.50 1.81
C LEU A 18 -2.21 -4.60 0.28
N GLY A 19 -2.40 -5.79 -0.27
CA GLY A 19 -2.26 -6.09 -1.70
C GLY A 19 -0.82 -6.43 -2.12
N ASP A 20 0.15 -6.47 -1.20
CA ASP A 20 1.51 -6.90 -1.52
C ASP A 20 1.69 -8.41 -1.39
N HIS A 21 1.26 -9.14 -2.42
CA HIS A 21 1.33 -10.61 -2.43
C HIS A 21 2.76 -11.16 -2.45
N LYS A 22 3.75 -10.38 -2.92
CA LYS A 22 5.13 -10.85 -3.06
C LYS A 22 5.87 -10.93 -1.72
N TYR A 23 5.61 -9.98 -0.81
CA TYR A 23 6.32 -9.86 0.46
C TYR A 23 5.41 -10.12 1.68
N SER A 24 4.27 -10.79 1.46
CA SER A 24 3.35 -11.21 2.53
C SER A 24 3.64 -12.59 3.11
N HIS A 25 4.49 -13.38 2.45
CA HIS A 25 4.91 -14.71 2.89
C HIS A 25 6.43 -14.79 2.78
N LEU A 26 7.07 -15.58 3.65
CA LEU A 26 8.53 -15.75 3.68
C LEU A 26 9.01 -16.87 2.75
N ASP A 27 8.21 -17.91 2.61
CA ASP A 27 8.59 -19.21 2.06
C ASP A 27 7.95 -19.52 0.70
N LYS A 28 6.98 -18.71 0.27
CA LYS A 28 6.18 -19.00 -0.93
C LYS A 28 5.65 -17.77 -1.62
N LEU A 29 5.37 -17.92 -2.91
CA LEU A 29 4.65 -16.92 -3.70
C LEU A 29 3.15 -17.26 -3.70
N ALA A 30 2.39 -16.62 -2.81
CA ALA A 30 0.95 -16.83 -2.71
C ALA A 30 0.22 -15.49 -2.47
N PRO A 31 -1.08 -15.40 -2.80
CA PRO A 31 -1.89 -14.24 -2.40
C PRO A 31 -1.79 -13.98 -0.90
N GLN A 32 -1.82 -12.71 -0.52
CA GLN A 32 -1.81 -12.31 0.89
C GLN A 32 -2.97 -12.98 1.64
N LYS A 33 -2.70 -13.53 2.82
CA LYS A 33 -3.74 -14.07 3.71
C LYS A 33 -4.24 -12.93 4.60
N LEU A 34 -5.53 -12.62 4.54
CA LEU A 34 -6.13 -11.57 5.35
C LEU A 34 -6.95 -12.20 6.48
N GLN A 35 -7.04 -11.50 7.61
CA GLN A 35 -7.91 -11.90 8.71
C GLN A 35 -9.38 -11.77 8.32
N SER A 36 -10.26 -12.54 8.96
CA SER A 36 -11.70 -12.57 8.65
C SER A 36 -12.37 -11.20 8.78
N ASP A 37 -12.07 -10.43 9.83
CA ASP A 37 -12.58 -9.06 10.01
C ASP A 37 -12.15 -8.14 8.86
N LEU A 38 -10.89 -8.23 8.43
CA LEU A 38 -10.38 -7.43 7.31
C LEU A 38 -11.06 -7.81 5.98
N LEU A 39 -11.28 -9.10 5.72
CA LEU A 39 -12.04 -9.59 4.57
C LEU A 39 -13.48 -9.05 4.57
N GLN A 40 -14.12 -9.06 5.74
CA GLN A 40 -15.49 -8.57 5.92
C GLN A 40 -15.58 -7.07 5.64
N ARG A 41 -14.70 -6.26 6.25
CA ARG A 41 -14.67 -4.80 6.04
C ARG A 41 -14.36 -4.42 4.59
N LEU A 42 -13.44 -5.14 3.95
CA LEU A 42 -13.10 -4.89 2.54
C LEU A 42 -14.14 -5.42 1.56
N HIS A 43 -15.14 -6.18 2.04
CA HIS A 43 -16.14 -6.87 1.23
C HIS A 43 -15.53 -7.77 0.14
N VAL A 44 -14.53 -8.56 0.53
CA VAL A 44 -13.78 -9.43 -0.40
C VAL A 44 -13.66 -10.84 0.17
N ARG A 45 -13.83 -11.85 -0.70
CA ARG A 45 -13.56 -13.24 -0.34
C ARG A 45 -12.06 -13.51 -0.40
N GLN A 46 -11.54 -14.40 0.45
CA GLN A 46 -10.11 -14.76 0.45
C GLN A 46 -9.61 -15.23 -0.94
N SER A 47 -10.45 -15.95 -1.70
CA SER A 47 -10.14 -16.38 -3.06
C SER A 47 -9.98 -15.23 -4.08
N LYS A 48 -10.48 -14.03 -3.76
CA LYS A 48 -10.39 -12.83 -4.58
C LYS A 48 -9.34 -11.82 -4.10
N VAL A 49 -8.65 -12.09 -2.98
CA VAL A 49 -7.61 -11.19 -2.44
C VAL A 49 -6.47 -10.94 -3.43
N ARG A 50 -6.18 -11.90 -4.33
CA ARG A 50 -5.17 -11.76 -5.37
C ARG A 50 -5.41 -10.60 -6.36
N HIS A 51 -6.61 -10.03 -6.36
CA HIS A 51 -7.00 -8.90 -7.20
C HIS A 51 -7.01 -7.57 -6.43
N ILE A 52 -6.67 -7.57 -5.14
CA ILE A 52 -6.57 -6.34 -4.36
C ILE A 52 -5.31 -5.59 -4.81
N PRO A 53 -5.44 -4.37 -5.33
CA PRO A 53 -4.28 -3.55 -5.70
C PRO A 53 -3.45 -3.19 -4.46
N MET A 54 -2.16 -2.97 -4.66
CA MET A 54 -1.25 -2.57 -3.59
C MET A 54 -1.64 -1.20 -3.02
N HIS A 55 -1.64 -1.07 -1.70
CA HIS A 55 -1.97 0.17 -0.97
C HIS A 55 -0.70 0.95 -0.63
N ILE A 56 0.11 1.23 -1.66
CA ILE A 56 1.26 2.13 -1.59
C ILE A 56 1.15 3.14 -2.72
N TYR A 57 1.36 4.42 -2.41
CA TYR A 57 1.37 5.49 -3.41
C TYR A 57 2.35 6.59 -2.99
N ALA A 58 3.00 7.21 -3.97
CA ALA A 58 3.86 8.36 -3.73
C ALA A 58 2.98 9.62 -3.62
N ARG A 59 2.65 10.04 -2.40
CA ARG A 59 1.78 11.21 -2.17
C ARG A 59 2.41 12.52 -2.63
N SER A 60 3.70 12.69 -2.41
CA SER A 60 4.39 13.93 -2.71
C SER A 60 5.87 13.69 -2.96
N ILE A 61 6.47 14.56 -3.77
CA ILE A 61 7.91 14.68 -3.93
C ILE A 61 8.30 16.14 -3.76
N PHE A 62 9.38 16.36 -3.02
CA PHE A 62 10.04 17.65 -2.84
C PHE A 62 11.38 17.60 -3.56
N ILE A 63 11.63 18.56 -4.45
CA ILE A 63 12.88 18.69 -5.19
C ILE A 63 13.45 20.07 -4.88
N PRO A 64 14.53 20.15 -4.07
CA PRO A 64 15.15 21.43 -3.75
C PRO A 64 15.79 22.05 -4.98
N GLN A 65 15.78 23.39 -5.06
CA GLN A 65 16.50 24.18 -6.08
C GLN A 65 16.24 23.73 -7.53
N TYR A 66 15.01 23.31 -7.84
CA TYR A 66 14.61 22.77 -9.14
C TYR A 66 14.77 23.77 -10.30
N LYS A 67 14.41 25.04 -10.09
CA LYS A 67 14.52 26.09 -11.12
C LYS A 67 14.83 27.44 -10.49
N ASP A 68 15.94 28.06 -10.90
CA ASP A 68 16.39 29.38 -10.45
C ASP A 68 16.42 29.52 -8.91
N GLY A 69 16.89 28.48 -8.23
CA GLY A 69 16.93 28.40 -6.76
C GLY A 69 15.57 28.13 -6.08
N ARG A 70 14.47 28.02 -6.83
CA ARG A 70 13.15 27.69 -6.28
C ARG A 70 12.98 26.20 -6.07
N ASN A 71 12.36 25.84 -4.96
CA ASN A 71 12.00 24.46 -4.66
C ASN A 71 10.73 24.05 -5.43
N LEU A 72 10.69 22.80 -5.89
CA LEU A 72 9.50 22.21 -6.51
C LEU A 72 8.84 21.25 -5.53
N PHE A 73 7.54 21.41 -5.34
CA PHE A 73 6.72 20.47 -4.59
C PHE A 73 5.61 19.94 -5.50
N VAL A 74 5.58 18.62 -5.68
CA VAL A 74 4.57 17.95 -6.50
C VAL A 74 3.79 17.00 -5.60
N MET A 75 2.46 17.06 -5.68
CA MET A 75 1.56 16.16 -4.97
C MET A 75 0.74 15.32 -5.94
N ALA A 76 0.48 14.07 -5.58
CA ALA A 76 -0.43 13.18 -6.28
C ALA A 76 -1.69 12.95 -5.46
N PRO A 77 -2.88 12.96 -6.09
CA PRO A 77 -4.11 12.57 -5.42
C PRO A 77 -4.06 11.09 -5.03
N MET A 78 -4.74 10.74 -3.94
CA MET A 78 -4.84 9.34 -3.50
C MET A 78 -5.61 8.51 -4.54
N PRO A 79 -5.11 7.32 -4.91
CA PRO A 79 -5.84 6.42 -5.81
C PRO A 79 -7.25 6.06 -5.29
N ILE A 80 -8.22 5.97 -6.21
CA ILE A 80 -9.63 5.73 -5.87
C ILE A 80 -9.82 4.42 -5.08
N HIS A 81 -9.13 3.35 -5.45
CA HIS A 81 -9.22 2.07 -4.74
C HIS A 81 -8.77 2.20 -3.28
N MET A 82 -7.69 2.95 -3.05
CA MET A 82 -7.11 3.14 -1.73
C MET A 82 -8.04 4.00 -0.87
N SER A 83 -8.59 5.08 -1.43
CA SER A 83 -9.54 5.94 -0.73
C SER A 83 -10.80 5.17 -0.31
N LYS A 84 -11.40 4.39 -1.22
CA LYS A 84 -12.57 3.54 -0.92
C LYS A 84 -12.27 2.52 0.18
N ASN A 85 -11.10 1.89 0.14
CA ASN A 85 -10.74 0.89 1.14
C ASN A 85 -10.42 1.53 2.49
N LEU A 86 -9.76 2.69 2.56
CA LEU A 86 -9.55 3.41 3.82
C LEU A 86 -10.88 3.79 4.49
N GLN A 87 -11.87 4.23 3.72
CA GLN A 87 -13.23 4.51 4.23
C GLN A 87 -13.88 3.25 4.82
N ARG A 88 -13.83 2.13 4.10
CA ARG A 88 -14.34 0.83 4.58
C ARG A 88 -13.67 0.35 5.87
N LEU A 89 -12.37 0.63 5.99
CA LEU A 89 -11.56 0.30 7.16
C LEU A 89 -11.71 1.31 8.31
N LYS A 90 -12.52 2.37 8.12
CA LYS A 90 -12.77 3.44 9.11
C LYS A 90 -11.51 4.21 9.51
N PHE A 91 -10.52 4.32 8.63
CA PHE A 91 -9.41 5.25 8.84
C PHE A 91 -9.92 6.68 8.68
N LYS A 92 -9.54 7.56 9.63
CA LYS A 92 -9.82 9.00 9.52
C LYS A 92 -9.00 9.57 8.35
N LYS A 93 -9.60 10.54 7.63
CA LYS A 93 -8.87 11.33 6.63
C LYS A 93 -7.91 12.29 7.30
#